data_AF-A0A2D5V2S1-F1
#
_entry.id   AF-A0A2D5V2S1-F1
#
_cell.length_a   1.000
_cell.length_b   1.000
_cell.length_c   1.000
_cell.angle_alpha   90.00
_cell.angle_beta   90.00
_cell.angle_gamma   90.00
#
_symmetry.space_group_name_H-M   'P 1'
#
loop_
_entity.id
_entity.type
_entity.pdbx_description
1 polymer ?
#
loop_
_entity_poly.entity_id
_entity_poly.type
_entity_poly.pdbx_seq_one_letter_code
_entity_poly.pdbx_strand_id
1 'polypeptide(L)'
;MFCVSNNIKAVILLKNKIMKQIHKTIQALFLSCFSFLTINAQLQSAAVVSVYTQGAKISPEMAESVLRIVTTKSEQFNVLDKLDLQEIINDSKIDVSNCFGKKCLLSVGKAAKVDKVVTGAIESLGKKIVVTVKILNVESGEYDKVAVEEFINLDSEIQTMVTIVVNKVLGIENSQELLNSLVYFNQPPEAPVTYLKNNGPRMGLSYVIGNTAKVLQAEEFYGGWGMNNPTILSQIGYQFEGSYLSAGNFQALVEGLIFINGIEKEMFSPSFALLNGFRSSKNGWEFGFGPTFRLSQMSKGYYKGNIPGGSYDVVTDWVSEDDDNYVSSWDWDEATMGVRPQTSERADSRGDIKFKTGWVWAIGRTFHSGYLNIPVNLFYSSGRDGGYIGLSMGFNIAKKD
;
A
#
# COMPACT_ATOMS: atom_id res chain seq x y z
N MET A 1 61.35 32.67 43.03
CA MET A 1 60.04 32.24 42.49
C MET A 1 59.57 33.16 41.35
N PHE A 2 60.42 33.43 40.33
CA PHE A 2 60.06 34.37 39.23
C PHE A 2 60.45 33.90 37.81
N CYS A 3 61.08 32.72 37.61
CA CYS A 3 61.52 32.29 36.27
C CYS A 3 60.56 31.34 35.52
N VAL A 4 59.54 30.75 36.17
CA VAL A 4 58.69 29.72 35.51
C VAL A 4 57.44 30.31 34.83
N SER A 5 57.03 31.54 35.18
CA SER A 5 55.79 32.17 34.68
C SER A 5 55.91 32.76 33.26
N ASN A 6 57.10 33.23 32.86
CA ASN A 6 57.27 33.91 31.56
C ASN A 6 57.33 32.95 30.36
N ASN A 7 57.86 31.74 30.52
CA ASN A 7 57.99 30.79 29.41
C ASN A 7 56.65 30.19 28.97
N ILE A 8 55.71 29.99 29.89
CA ILE A 8 54.38 29.45 29.56
C ILE A 8 53.53 30.49 28.81
N LYS A 9 53.59 31.77 29.22
CA LYS A 9 52.89 32.86 28.50
C LYS A 9 53.43 33.06 27.09
N ALA A 10 54.74 32.96 26.89
CA ALA A 10 55.36 33.09 25.56
C ALA A 10 54.92 31.99 24.59
N VAL A 11 54.83 30.73 25.06
CA VAL A 11 54.41 29.59 24.23
C VAL A 11 52.92 29.69 23.83
N ILE A 12 52.05 30.13 24.75
CA ILE A 12 50.61 30.32 24.46
C ILE A 12 50.39 31.48 23.47
N LEU A 13 51.13 32.57 23.61
CA LEU A 13 51.09 33.71 22.68
C LEU A 13 51.58 33.33 21.28
N LEU A 14 52.63 32.52 21.17
CA LEU A 14 53.15 32.06 19.88
C LEU A 14 52.13 31.15 19.16
N LYS A 15 51.49 30.23 19.90
CA LYS A 15 50.50 29.28 19.36
C LYS A 15 49.25 30.01 18.82
N ASN A 16 48.78 31.03 19.53
CA ASN A 16 47.64 31.85 19.09
C ASN A 16 47.97 32.74 17.88
N LYS A 17 49.21 33.22 17.76
CA LYS A 17 49.65 34.03 16.61
C LYS A 17 49.76 33.17 15.35
N ILE A 18 50.27 31.95 15.47
CA ILE A 18 50.37 30.98 14.37
C ILE A 18 48.98 30.51 13.91
N MET A 19 48.05 30.20 14.82
CA MET A 19 46.68 29.84 14.43
C MET A 19 45.93 30.97 13.72
N LYS A 20 46.09 32.23 14.16
CA LYS A 20 45.51 33.38 13.46
C LYS A 20 46.13 33.60 12.08
N GLN A 21 47.41 33.32 11.91
CA GLN A 21 48.09 33.39 10.61
C GLN A 21 47.53 32.34 9.65
N ILE A 22 47.40 31.09 10.09
CA ILE A 22 46.85 29.96 9.31
C ILE A 22 45.39 30.22 8.93
N HIS A 23 44.58 30.77 9.83
CA HIS A 23 43.19 31.10 9.53
C HIS A 23 43.06 32.20 8.46
N LYS A 24 43.97 33.20 8.48
CA LYS A 24 44.03 34.25 7.44
C LYS A 24 44.49 33.69 6.08
N THR A 25 45.44 32.75 6.04
CA THR A 25 45.85 32.12 4.78
C THR A 25 44.76 31.22 4.21
N ILE A 26 44.03 30.48 5.05
CA ILE A 26 42.89 29.65 4.61
C ILE A 26 41.76 30.53 4.07
N GLN A 27 41.44 31.64 4.76
CA GLN A 27 40.44 32.61 4.28
C GLN A 27 40.86 33.27 2.95
N ALA A 28 42.14 33.58 2.76
CA ALA A 28 42.64 34.12 1.50
C ALA A 28 42.61 33.11 0.36
N LEU A 29 42.90 31.82 0.63
CA LEU A 29 42.82 30.74 -0.36
C LEU A 29 41.38 30.42 -0.77
N PHE A 30 40.44 30.53 0.18
CA PHE A 30 39.01 30.36 -0.09
C PHE A 30 38.44 31.53 -0.91
N LEU A 31 38.97 32.74 -0.72
CA LEU A 31 38.54 33.93 -1.46
C LEU A 31 39.14 34.01 -2.88
N SER A 32 40.32 33.42 -3.12
CA SER A 32 40.90 33.36 -4.48
C SER A 32 40.35 32.23 -5.34
N CYS A 33 39.69 31.23 -4.75
CA CYS A 33 39.06 30.13 -5.49
C CYS A 33 37.68 30.50 -6.06
N PHE A 34 37.07 31.58 -5.55
CA PHE A 34 35.73 32.03 -5.98
C PHE A 34 35.74 32.96 -7.21
N SER A 35 36.91 33.31 -7.75
CA SER A 35 37.05 34.28 -8.85
C SER A 35 37.13 33.63 -10.24
N PHE A 36 36.96 32.32 -10.36
CA PHE A 36 37.00 31.65 -11.66
C PHE A 36 35.59 31.49 -12.24
N LEU A 37 35.37 32.19 -13.36
CA LEU A 37 34.44 31.89 -14.45
C LEU A 37 32.95 32.20 -14.23
N THR A 38 32.58 33.47 -14.40
CA THR A 38 31.31 33.82 -15.04
C THR A 38 31.57 34.09 -16.53
N ILE A 39 31.79 33.02 -17.30
CA ILE A 39 31.56 33.09 -18.73
C ILE A 39 30.05 33.17 -18.87
N ASN A 40 29.54 34.29 -19.41
CA ASN A 40 28.19 34.33 -19.97
C ASN A 40 28.18 33.33 -21.14
N ALA A 41 27.88 32.06 -20.86
CA ALA A 41 27.67 31.07 -21.89
C ALA A 41 26.40 31.48 -22.64
N GLN A 42 26.57 32.08 -23.82
CA GLN A 42 25.47 32.35 -24.72
C GLN A 42 24.77 31.01 -25.02
N LEU A 43 23.45 30.96 -24.82
CA LEU A 43 22.67 29.76 -25.08
C LEU A 43 22.86 29.35 -26.54
N GLN A 44 23.12 28.07 -26.76
CA GLN A 44 23.27 27.51 -28.10
C GLN A 44 21.95 27.68 -28.87
N SER A 45 22.06 28.05 -30.13
CA SER A 45 20.92 28.17 -31.03
C SER A 45 20.41 26.78 -31.44
N ALA A 46 19.10 26.60 -31.48
CA ALA A 46 18.50 25.32 -31.84
C ALA A 46 17.32 25.47 -32.81
N ALA A 47 17.15 24.50 -33.70
CA ALA A 47 15.94 24.35 -34.50
C ALA A 47 15.23 23.04 -34.13
N VAL A 48 13.91 23.07 -33.98
CA VAL A 48 13.09 21.87 -33.83
C VAL A 48 12.56 21.49 -35.20
N VAL A 49 12.88 20.26 -35.64
CA VAL A 49 12.60 19.79 -36.99
C VAL A 49 11.91 18.43 -36.91
N SER A 50 10.76 18.33 -37.59
CA SER A 50 9.98 17.13 -37.91
C SER A 50 9.91 16.06 -36.80
N VAL A 51 8.72 15.84 -36.23
CA VAL A 51 8.49 14.74 -35.29
C VAL A 51 7.76 13.61 -36.00
N TYR A 52 8.38 12.43 -36.04
CA TYR A 52 7.76 11.24 -36.62
C TYR A 52 6.64 10.76 -35.70
N THR A 53 5.47 10.45 -36.25
CA THR A 53 4.36 9.89 -35.45
C THR A 53 3.84 8.63 -36.13
N GLN A 54 3.65 7.56 -35.36
CA GLN A 54 3.10 6.30 -35.85
C GLN A 54 2.09 5.75 -34.86
N GLY A 55 0.83 5.64 -35.25
CA GLY A 55 -0.25 5.07 -34.43
C GLY A 55 -0.68 5.90 -33.20
N ALA A 56 0.06 6.96 -32.83
CA ALA A 56 -0.33 7.89 -31.76
C ALA A 56 -1.43 8.85 -32.24
N LYS A 57 -2.37 9.23 -31.37
CA LYS A 57 -3.45 10.19 -31.70
C LYS A 57 -2.98 11.65 -31.66
N ILE A 58 -1.87 11.93 -32.32
CA ILE A 58 -1.32 13.29 -32.51
C ILE A 58 -0.74 13.38 -33.92
N SER A 59 -1.01 14.48 -34.63
CA SER A 59 -0.41 14.69 -35.95
C SER A 59 1.08 15.02 -35.84
N PRO A 60 1.90 14.74 -36.87
CA PRO A 60 3.31 15.14 -36.91
C PRO A 60 3.53 16.63 -36.62
N GLU A 61 2.67 17.50 -37.16
CA GLU A 61 2.75 18.96 -37.00
C GLU A 61 2.44 19.40 -35.56
N MET A 62 1.48 18.74 -34.92
CA MET A 62 1.13 19.00 -33.52
C MET A 62 2.23 18.48 -32.59
N ALA A 63 2.77 17.30 -32.88
CA ALA A 63 3.88 16.71 -32.13
C ALA A 63 5.16 17.58 -32.22
N GLU A 64 5.46 18.12 -33.41
CA GLU A 64 6.55 19.08 -33.60
C GLU A 64 6.32 20.36 -32.80
N SER A 65 5.10 20.88 -32.80
CA SER A 65 4.74 22.08 -32.03
C SER A 65 4.87 21.85 -30.53
N VAL A 66 4.44 20.69 -30.03
CA VAL A 66 4.61 20.26 -28.63
C VAL A 66 6.11 20.17 -28.28
N LEU A 67 6.91 19.47 -29.10
CA LEU A 67 8.35 19.35 -28.88
C LEU A 67 9.03 20.72 -28.86
N ARG A 68 8.64 21.63 -29.75
CA ARG A 68 9.15 23.01 -29.80
C ARG A 68 8.84 23.76 -28.52
N ILE A 69 7.57 23.77 -28.10
CA ILE A 69 7.13 24.45 -26.87
C ILE A 69 7.89 23.92 -25.65
N VAL A 70 8.00 22.60 -25.51
CA VAL A 70 8.71 21.96 -24.39
C VAL A 70 10.20 22.30 -24.42
N THR A 71 10.83 22.27 -25.60
CA THR A 71 12.26 22.62 -25.76
C THR A 71 12.50 24.09 -25.41
N THR A 72 11.65 25.01 -25.87
CA THR A 72 11.73 26.44 -25.53
C THR A 72 11.55 26.65 -24.02
N LYS A 73 10.58 25.98 -23.38
CA LYS A 73 10.33 26.05 -21.92
C LYS A 73 11.48 25.50 -21.07
N SER A 74 12.38 24.70 -21.63
CA SER A 74 13.55 24.19 -20.91
C SER A 74 14.63 25.26 -20.66
N GLU A 75 14.57 26.38 -21.39
CA GLU A 75 15.53 27.49 -21.34
C GLU A 75 17.00 27.08 -21.61
N GLN A 76 17.25 25.87 -22.15
CA GLN A 76 18.58 25.37 -22.48
C GLN A 76 19.09 25.81 -23.87
N PHE A 77 18.18 26.25 -24.74
CA PHE A 77 18.49 26.65 -26.11
C PHE A 77 17.74 27.92 -26.52
N ASN A 78 18.35 28.70 -27.40
CA ASN A 78 17.64 29.73 -28.16
C ASN A 78 16.96 29.07 -29.37
N VAL A 79 15.70 28.66 -29.20
CA VAL A 79 14.95 27.91 -30.22
C VAL A 79 14.35 28.85 -31.25
N LEU A 80 14.59 28.61 -32.54
CA LEU A 80 13.99 29.38 -33.64
C LEU A 80 12.46 29.25 -33.67
N ASP A 81 11.79 30.32 -34.07
CA ASP A 81 10.36 30.31 -34.31
C ASP A 81 10.00 29.36 -35.47
N LYS A 82 8.75 28.87 -35.46
CA LYS A 82 8.26 27.97 -36.50
C LYS A 82 8.22 28.66 -37.87
N LEU A 83 7.75 29.91 -37.93
CA LEU A 83 7.58 30.63 -39.19
C LEU A 83 8.94 31.01 -39.81
N ASP A 84 9.86 31.50 -39.00
CA ASP A 84 11.23 31.83 -39.44
C ASP A 84 11.94 30.59 -40.01
N LEU A 85 11.81 29.45 -39.32
CA LEU A 85 12.38 28.20 -39.79
C LEU A 85 11.74 27.73 -41.11
N GLN A 86 10.42 27.90 -41.27
CA GLN A 86 9.73 27.56 -42.52
C GLN A 86 10.17 28.44 -43.69
N GLU A 87 10.38 29.73 -43.49
CA GLU A 87 10.91 30.64 -44.51
C GLU A 87 12.30 30.19 -44.97
N ILE A 88 13.21 29.91 -44.03
CA ILE A 88 14.57 29.41 -44.33
C ILE A 88 14.54 28.09 -45.11
N ILE A 89 13.66 27.16 -44.72
CA ILE A 89 13.50 25.86 -45.38
C ILE A 89 13.02 26.03 -46.83
N ASN A 90 12.01 26.88 -47.05
CA ASN A 90 11.43 27.15 -48.35
C ASN A 90 12.45 27.80 -49.29
N ASP A 91 13.19 28.79 -48.81
CA ASP A 91 14.27 29.45 -49.56
C ASP A 91 15.38 28.48 -49.95
N SER A 92 15.67 27.52 -49.07
CA SER A 92 16.69 26.49 -49.28
C SER A 92 16.20 25.33 -50.15
N LYS A 93 14.92 25.32 -50.58
CA LYS A 93 14.27 24.26 -51.38
C LYS A 93 14.42 22.86 -50.76
N ILE A 94 14.42 22.77 -49.43
CA ILE A 94 14.53 21.49 -48.71
C ILE A 94 13.11 20.94 -48.51
N ASP A 95 12.86 19.70 -48.96
CA ASP A 95 11.61 19.01 -48.65
C ASP A 95 11.67 18.45 -47.22
N VAL A 96 10.91 19.08 -46.32
CA VAL A 96 10.86 18.73 -44.90
C VAL A 96 9.78 17.72 -44.54
N SER A 97 8.90 17.36 -45.49
CA SER A 97 7.76 16.46 -45.24
C SER A 97 8.17 15.10 -44.68
N ASN A 98 9.38 14.62 -45.02
CA ASN A 98 9.95 13.36 -44.54
C ASN A 98 11.36 13.51 -43.94
N CYS A 99 11.67 14.67 -43.35
CA CYS A 99 13.00 15.00 -42.84
C CYS A 99 13.30 14.39 -41.45
N PHE A 100 13.39 13.05 -41.39
CA PHE A 100 13.72 12.32 -40.15
C PHE A 100 15.15 11.77 -40.14
N GLY A 101 15.80 11.74 -41.31
CA GLY A 101 17.15 11.23 -41.48
C GLY A 101 18.22 12.26 -41.07
N LYS A 102 19.31 11.77 -40.46
CA LYS A 102 20.48 12.57 -40.02
C LYS A 102 20.98 13.55 -41.09
N LYS A 103 21.06 13.11 -42.35
CA LYS A 103 21.51 13.95 -43.47
C LYS A 103 20.59 15.16 -43.71
N CYS A 104 19.28 14.95 -43.66
CA CYS A 104 18.29 16.00 -43.87
C CYS A 104 18.26 16.98 -42.69
N LEU A 105 18.28 16.48 -41.46
CA LEU A 105 18.37 17.30 -40.26
C LEU A 105 19.62 18.18 -40.28
N LEU A 106 20.75 17.64 -40.73
CA LEU A 106 21.99 18.39 -40.86
C LEU A 106 21.92 19.48 -41.94
N SER A 107 21.26 19.23 -43.09
CA SER A 107 21.07 20.26 -44.11
C SER A 107 20.17 21.40 -43.62
N VAL A 108 19.11 21.08 -42.88
CA VAL A 108 18.23 22.09 -42.27
C VAL A 108 18.98 22.91 -41.23
N GLY A 109 19.74 22.25 -40.33
CA GLY A 109 20.54 22.94 -39.32
C GLY A 109 21.58 23.90 -39.91
N LYS A 110 22.24 23.49 -41.00
CA LYS A 110 23.20 24.35 -41.74
C LYS A 110 22.53 25.53 -42.43
N ALA A 111 21.37 25.32 -43.06
CA ALA A 111 20.61 26.38 -43.70
C ALA A 111 20.11 27.41 -42.68
N ALA A 112 19.60 26.93 -41.54
CA ALA A 112 19.14 27.76 -40.42
C ALA A 112 20.25 28.38 -39.58
N LYS A 113 21.52 28.02 -39.84
CA LYS A 113 22.70 28.49 -39.10
C LYS A 113 22.56 28.31 -37.58
N VAL A 114 22.01 27.17 -37.15
CA VAL A 114 21.85 26.81 -35.73
C VAL A 114 22.94 25.85 -35.27
N ASP A 115 23.24 25.87 -33.97
CA ASP A 115 24.24 24.98 -33.37
C ASP A 115 23.70 23.56 -33.20
N LYS A 116 22.40 23.45 -32.86
CA LYS A 116 21.71 22.19 -32.55
C LYS A 116 20.44 22.00 -33.37
N VAL A 117 20.11 20.75 -33.68
CA VAL A 117 18.81 20.36 -34.22
C VAL A 117 18.16 19.36 -33.29
N VAL A 118 16.94 19.65 -32.85
CA VAL A 118 16.13 18.78 -31.99
C VAL A 118 15.06 18.12 -32.84
N THR A 119 14.97 16.80 -32.76
CA THR A 119 13.95 16.00 -33.46
C THR A 119 13.43 14.91 -32.53
N GLY A 120 12.34 14.26 -32.92
CA GLY A 120 11.76 13.18 -32.13
C GLY A 120 10.89 12.21 -32.91
N ALA A 121 10.46 11.18 -32.20
CA ALA A 121 9.49 10.21 -32.68
C ALA A 121 8.52 9.84 -31.56
N ILE A 122 7.24 9.67 -31.90
CA ILE A 122 6.17 9.22 -31.01
C ILE A 122 5.49 8.02 -31.67
N GLU A 123 5.70 6.84 -31.12
CA GLU A 123 5.24 5.57 -31.69
C GLU A 123 4.31 4.86 -30.70
N SER A 124 3.07 4.59 -31.11
CA SER A 124 2.12 3.79 -30.34
C SER A 124 2.31 2.31 -30.68
N LEU A 125 2.76 1.53 -29.68
CA LEU A 125 3.07 0.11 -29.79
C LEU A 125 2.12 -0.71 -28.90
N GLY A 126 0.87 -0.86 -29.34
CA GLY A 126 -0.15 -1.63 -28.63
C GLY A 126 -0.57 -0.97 -27.31
N LYS A 127 -0.04 -1.46 -26.18
CA LYS A 127 -0.38 -0.97 -24.83
C LYS A 127 0.52 0.17 -24.34
N LYS A 128 1.54 0.56 -25.10
CA LYS A 128 2.49 1.60 -24.73
C LYS A 128 2.72 2.63 -25.84
N ILE A 129 3.13 3.83 -25.45
CA ILE A 129 3.63 4.88 -26.34
C ILE A 129 5.14 5.02 -26.07
N VAL A 130 5.95 4.96 -27.12
CA VAL A 130 7.40 5.17 -27.05
C VAL A 130 7.69 6.57 -27.56
N VAL A 131 8.36 7.38 -26.75
CA VAL A 131 8.80 8.72 -27.14
C VAL A 131 10.31 8.76 -27.19
N THR A 132 10.84 9.20 -28.33
CA THR A 132 12.27 9.39 -28.56
C THR A 132 12.56 10.85 -28.84
N VAL A 133 13.57 11.43 -28.19
CA VAL A 133 14.09 12.77 -28.50
C VAL A 133 15.58 12.68 -28.78
N LYS A 134 16.02 13.34 -29.84
CA LYS A 134 17.43 13.36 -30.28
C LYS A 134 17.89 14.80 -30.47
N ILE A 135 19.09 15.11 -29.98
CA ILE A 135 19.77 16.39 -30.18
C ILE A 135 20.98 16.15 -31.07
N LEU A 136 20.94 16.71 -32.27
CA LEU A 136 22.01 16.66 -33.27
C LEU A 136 22.87 17.92 -33.17
N ASN A 137 24.19 17.74 -33.18
CA ASN A 137 25.17 18.80 -33.32
C ASN A 137 25.42 19.09 -34.80
N VAL A 138 25.21 20.34 -35.23
CA VAL A 138 25.33 20.72 -36.64
C VAL A 138 26.77 20.79 -37.11
N GLU A 139 27.71 21.11 -36.23
CA GLU A 139 29.14 21.24 -36.54
C GLU A 139 29.78 19.87 -36.74
N SER A 140 29.64 18.97 -35.74
CA SER A 140 30.19 17.61 -35.83
C SER A 140 29.35 16.70 -36.71
N GLY A 141 28.07 17.03 -36.89
CA GLY A 141 27.09 16.18 -37.53
C GLY A 141 26.68 14.98 -36.69
N GLU A 142 27.11 14.85 -35.43
CA GLU A 142 26.78 13.71 -34.56
C GLU A 142 25.66 14.02 -33.56
N TYR A 143 24.98 13.00 -33.04
CA TYR A 143 24.00 13.20 -31.97
C TYR A 143 24.72 13.40 -30.64
N ASP A 144 24.56 14.57 -30.01
CA ASP A 144 25.11 14.82 -28.68
C ASP A 144 24.41 13.97 -27.62
N LYS A 145 23.09 13.86 -27.74
CA LYS A 145 22.24 13.19 -26.76
C LYS A 145 21.03 12.54 -27.43
N VAL A 146 20.66 11.37 -26.95
CA VAL A 146 19.46 10.63 -27.34
C VAL A 146 18.79 10.12 -26.07
N ALA A 147 17.50 10.40 -25.91
CA ALA A 147 16.69 9.85 -24.84
C ALA A 147 15.49 9.12 -25.43
N VAL A 148 15.17 7.99 -24.81
CA VAL A 148 13.99 7.18 -25.10
C VAL A 148 13.32 6.86 -23.77
N GLU A 149 11.99 6.94 -23.76
CA GLU A 149 11.15 6.42 -22.67
C GLU A 149 9.90 5.75 -23.23
N GLU A 150 9.41 4.78 -22.47
CA GLU A 150 8.15 4.09 -22.72
C GLU A 150 7.10 4.56 -21.72
N PHE A 151 5.88 4.79 -22.19
CA PHE A 151 4.77 5.28 -21.41
C PHE A 151 3.55 4.38 -21.56
N ILE A 152 2.68 4.35 -20.55
CA ILE A 152 1.35 3.76 -20.70
C ILE A 152 0.60 4.48 -21.83
N ASN A 153 -0.21 3.75 -22.61
CA ASN A 153 -0.91 4.33 -23.75
C ASN A 153 -2.07 5.25 -23.32
N LEU A 154 -1.74 6.50 -23.01
CA LEU A 154 -2.65 7.59 -22.67
C LEU A 154 -2.46 8.74 -23.66
N ASP A 155 -3.25 8.74 -24.74
CA ASP A 155 -3.18 9.75 -25.80
C ASP A 155 -3.34 11.19 -25.29
N SER A 156 -4.12 11.41 -24.21
CA SER A 156 -4.32 12.74 -23.63
C SER A 156 -3.08 13.33 -22.96
N GLU A 157 -2.09 12.49 -22.61
CA GLU A 157 -0.92 12.87 -21.82
C GLU A 157 0.36 12.98 -22.67
N ILE A 158 0.25 12.96 -24.00
CA ILE A 158 1.40 13.00 -24.92
C ILE A 158 2.31 14.21 -24.65
N GLN A 159 1.75 15.38 -24.32
CA GLN A 159 2.55 16.57 -23.99
C GLN A 159 3.42 16.35 -22.74
N THR A 160 2.86 15.70 -21.72
CA THR A 160 3.57 15.36 -20.48
C THR A 160 4.65 14.32 -20.76
N MET A 161 4.36 13.29 -21.58
CA MET A 161 5.34 12.28 -22.01
C MET A 161 6.53 12.92 -22.74
N VAL A 162 6.28 13.83 -23.69
CA VAL A 162 7.34 14.58 -24.39
C VAL A 162 8.16 15.42 -23.41
N THR A 163 7.51 16.06 -22.44
CA THR A 163 8.19 16.85 -21.40
C THR A 163 9.18 16.00 -20.59
N ILE A 164 8.75 14.81 -20.18
CA ILE A 164 9.60 13.87 -19.43
C ILE A 164 10.85 13.50 -20.25
N VAL A 165 10.70 13.16 -21.53
CA VAL A 165 11.82 12.76 -22.39
C VAL A 165 12.74 13.94 -22.71
N VAL A 166 12.20 15.14 -22.93
CA VAL A 166 13.02 16.35 -23.13
C VAL A 166 13.83 16.68 -21.89
N ASN A 167 13.23 16.64 -20.71
CA ASN A 167 13.96 16.83 -19.46
C ASN A 167 15.07 15.78 -19.29
N LYS A 168 14.76 14.51 -19.57
CA LYS A 168 15.75 13.41 -19.54
C LYS A 168 16.92 13.65 -20.50
N VAL A 169 16.65 14.05 -21.75
CA VAL A 169 17.73 14.30 -22.72
C VAL A 169 18.56 15.52 -22.32
N LEU A 170 17.96 16.52 -21.67
CA LEU A 170 18.68 17.72 -21.22
C LEU A 170 19.43 17.50 -19.90
N GLY A 171 19.08 16.47 -19.13
CA GLY A 171 19.63 16.23 -17.79
C GLY A 171 18.91 16.98 -16.69
N ILE A 172 17.66 17.38 -16.93
CA ILE A 172 16.76 18.02 -15.97
C ILE A 172 16.00 16.91 -15.22
N GLU A 173 15.97 16.98 -13.90
CA GLU A 173 15.24 16.00 -13.07
C GLU A 173 13.72 16.17 -13.23
N ASN A 174 13.03 15.05 -13.45
CA ASN A 174 11.57 15.00 -13.48
C ASN A 174 11.02 14.68 -12.08
N SER A 175 9.84 15.20 -11.74
CA SER A 175 9.17 14.85 -10.49
C SER A 175 8.80 13.36 -10.44
N GLN A 176 8.99 12.73 -9.29
CA GLN A 176 8.74 11.29 -9.12
C GLN A 176 7.27 10.90 -9.36
N GLU A 177 6.33 11.80 -9.05
CA GLU A 177 4.89 11.60 -9.26
C GLU A 177 4.52 11.48 -10.74
N LEU A 178 5.08 12.35 -11.60
CA LEU A 178 4.90 12.27 -13.06
C LEU A 178 5.51 11.00 -13.65
N LEU A 179 6.68 10.58 -13.15
CA LEU A 179 7.32 9.34 -13.59
C LEU A 179 6.46 8.12 -13.23
N ASN A 180 5.99 8.03 -11.97
CA ASN A 180 5.21 6.88 -11.49
C ASN A 180 3.85 6.74 -12.17
N SER A 181 3.25 7.84 -12.64
CA SER A 181 1.93 7.83 -13.27
C SER A 181 1.96 7.51 -14.76
N LEU A 182 3.01 7.93 -15.47
CA LEU A 182 3.04 7.87 -16.94
C LEU A 182 4.08 6.92 -17.50
N VAL A 183 5.27 6.81 -16.87
CA VAL A 183 6.31 5.94 -17.38
C VAL A 183 5.82 4.50 -17.25
N TYR A 184 5.90 3.77 -18.35
CA TYR A 184 5.65 2.34 -18.38
C TYR A 184 6.81 1.67 -17.63
N PHE A 185 6.75 1.70 -16.30
CA PHE A 185 7.37 0.64 -15.54
C PHE A 185 6.72 -0.65 -16.03
N ASN A 186 7.50 -1.73 -16.13
CA ASN A 186 6.89 -3.04 -16.02
C ASN A 186 6.12 -3.00 -14.70
N GLN A 187 4.83 -2.65 -14.74
CA GLN A 187 3.88 -3.04 -13.71
C GLN A 187 4.27 -4.48 -13.44
N PRO A 188 4.61 -4.85 -12.19
CA PRO A 188 5.09 -6.19 -11.90
C PRO A 188 4.17 -7.12 -12.68
N PRO A 189 4.72 -7.91 -13.63
CA PRO A 189 3.90 -8.64 -14.59
C PRO A 189 2.78 -9.22 -13.79
N GLU A 190 1.52 -8.89 -14.09
CA GLU A 190 0.35 -9.41 -13.35
C GLU A 190 0.70 -10.84 -13.04
N ALA A 191 1.05 -11.10 -11.77
CA ALA A 191 1.79 -12.31 -11.47
C ALA A 191 0.89 -13.41 -12.01
N PRO A 192 1.39 -14.31 -12.89
CA PRO A 192 0.55 -15.36 -13.46
C PRO A 192 -0.22 -15.91 -12.27
N VAL A 193 -1.55 -15.85 -12.33
CA VAL A 193 -2.45 -16.09 -11.20
C VAL A 193 -2.24 -17.52 -10.70
N THR A 194 -1.15 -17.75 -9.98
CA THR A 194 -0.92 -18.91 -9.14
C THR A 194 -1.74 -18.61 -7.91
N TYR A 195 -3.06 -18.67 -8.11
CA TYR A 195 -4.04 -18.51 -7.07
C TYR A 195 -3.90 -19.71 -6.14
N LEU A 196 -3.19 -19.52 -5.03
CA LEU A 196 -3.18 -20.51 -3.97
C LEU A 196 -4.56 -20.48 -3.33
N LYS A 197 -5.36 -21.52 -3.59
CA LYS A 197 -6.70 -21.68 -3.03
C LYS A 197 -6.65 -22.65 -1.85
N ASN A 198 -6.73 -22.13 -0.63
CA ASN A 198 -6.74 -22.90 0.61
C ASN A 198 -8.12 -23.29 1.13
N ASN A 199 -9.13 -23.36 0.24
CA ASN A 199 -10.44 -23.91 0.56
C ASN A 199 -10.31 -25.32 1.16
N GLY A 200 -11.00 -25.56 2.27
CA GLY A 200 -10.94 -26.88 2.88
C GLY A 200 -11.54 -26.94 4.27
N PRO A 201 -11.58 -28.15 4.83
CA PRO A 201 -12.00 -28.36 6.20
C PRO A 201 -11.08 -27.63 7.18
N ARG A 202 -11.68 -27.22 8.31
CA ARG A 202 -11.03 -26.60 9.45
C ARG A 202 -11.50 -27.31 10.71
N MET A 203 -10.58 -27.56 11.62
CA MET A 203 -10.85 -28.17 12.93
C MET A 203 -9.95 -27.54 13.98
N GLY A 204 -10.46 -27.40 15.20
CA GLY A 204 -9.73 -26.65 16.21
C GLY A 204 -10.29 -26.79 17.61
N LEU A 205 -9.63 -26.12 18.53
CA LEU A 205 -10.02 -26.00 19.92
C LEU A 205 -10.04 -24.53 20.31
N SER A 206 -11.01 -24.14 21.13
CA SER A 206 -11.14 -22.79 21.66
C SER A 206 -11.23 -22.79 23.17
N TYR A 207 -10.33 -22.05 23.79
CA TYR A 207 -10.39 -21.71 25.20
C TYR A 207 -11.30 -20.49 25.39
N VAL A 208 -12.34 -20.65 26.20
CA VAL A 208 -13.33 -19.59 26.47
C VAL A 208 -12.84 -18.71 27.63
N ILE A 209 -12.98 -17.39 27.48
CA ILE A 209 -12.56 -16.41 28.48
C ILE A 209 -13.66 -15.43 28.88
N GLY A 210 -13.47 -14.75 30.02
CA GLY A 210 -14.39 -13.74 30.53
C GLY A 210 -15.61 -14.34 31.23
N ASN A 211 -16.69 -13.56 31.32
CA ASN A 211 -17.93 -14.00 31.95
C ASN A 211 -18.59 -15.15 31.18
N THR A 212 -18.38 -15.22 29.87
CA THR A 212 -18.83 -16.35 29.04
C THR A 212 -18.30 -17.69 29.58
N ALA A 213 -17.03 -17.75 30.00
CA ALA A 213 -16.47 -18.98 30.58
C ALA A 213 -17.16 -19.36 31.89
N LYS A 214 -17.38 -18.40 32.79
CA LYS A 214 -18.06 -18.62 34.08
C LYS A 214 -19.49 -19.13 33.89
N VAL A 215 -20.22 -18.55 32.95
CA VAL A 215 -21.59 -18.95 32.61
C VAL A 215 -21.63 -20.37 32.04
N LEU A 216 -20.72 -20.72 31.12
CA LEU A 216 -20.65 -22.07 30.56
C LEU A 216 -20.27 -23.13 31.61
N GLN A 217 -19.47 -22.76 32.61
CA GLN A 217 -19.07 -23.65 33.72
C GLN A 217 -20.17 -23.87 34.76
N ALA A 218 -21.17 -22.98 34.82
CA ALA A 218 -22.25 -23.09 35.77
C ALA A 218 -23.09 -24.36 35.54
N GLU A 219 -23.77 -24.83 36.59
CA GLU A 219 -24.73 -25.91 36.48
C GLU A 219 -25.92 -25.50 35.59
N GLU A 220 -26.58 -26.47 34.96
CA GLU A 220 -27.75 -26.24 34.10
C GLU A 220 -28.88 -25.50 34.84
N PHE A 221 -29.01 -25.72 36.14
CA PHE A 221 -29.95 -24.98 36.99
C PHE A 221 -29.72 -23.46 36.96
N TYR A 222 -28.46 -23.02 36.89
CA TYR A 222 -28.10 -21.60 36.75
C TYR A 222 -28.00 -21.15 35.27
N GLY A 223 -28.49 -21.97 34.34
CA GLY A 223 -28.43 -21.73 32.90
C GLY A 223 -27.08 -22.03 32.27
N GLY A 224 -26.18 -22.73 32.95
CA GLY A 224 -24.90 -23.16 32.38
C GLY A 224 -24.98 -24.50 31.64
N TRP A 225 -23.80 -25.03 31.27
CA TRP A 225 -23.64 -26.32 30.58
C TRP A 225 -22.78 -27.31 31.39
N GLY A 226 -22.54 -27.02 32.67
CA GLY A 226 -21.71 -27.84 33.55
C GLY A 226 -20.29 -28.07 33.01
N MET A 227 -19.75 -27.12 32.24
CA MET A 227 -18.45 -27.33 31.61
C MET A 227 -17.32 -27.28 32.65
N ASN A 228 -16.30 -28.12 32.46
CA ASN A 228 -15.12 -28.10 33.31
C ASN A 228 -14.36 -26.77 33.17
N ASN A 229 -13.60 -26.41 34.22
CA ASN A 229 -12.60 -25.36 34.19
C ASN A 229 -11.21 -25.99 33.97
N PRO A 230 -10.47 -25.67 32.89
CA PRO A 230 -10.74 -24.67 31.85
C PRO A 230 -11.83 -25.07 30.84
N THR A 231 -12.63 -24.09 30.41
CA THR A 231 -13.65 -24.31 29.37
C THR A 231 -13.02 -24.35 27.98
N ILE A 232 -13.04 -25.52 27.36
CA ILE A 232 -12.50 -25.76 26.02
C ILE A 232 -13.62 -26.32 25.14
N LEU A 233 -13.76 -25.77 23.94
CA LEU A 233 -14.73 -26.19 22.94
C LEU A 233 -14.03 -26.65 21.67
N SER A 234 -14.48 -27.76 21.11
CA SER A 234 -14.10 -28.17 19.76
C SER A 234 -14.82 -27.34 18.71
N GLN A 235 -14.15 -27.12 17.58
CA GLN A 235 -14.69 -26.43 16.42
C GLN A 235 -14.42 -27.27 15.19
N ILE A 236 -15.45 -27.48 14.37
CA ILE A 236 -15.32 -28.16 13.08
C ILE A 236 -16.08 -27.35 12.04
N GLY A 237 -15.47 -27.17 10.87
CA GLY A 237 -16.01 -26.28 9.86
C GLY A 237 -15.33 -26.39 8.51
N TYR A 238 -15.69 -25.46 7.63
CA TYR A 238 -15.14 -25.35 6.29
C TYR A 238 -14.85 -23.88 5.96
N GLN A 239 -13.70 -23.64 5.33
CA GLN A 239 -13.28 -22.32 4.86
C GLN A 239 -13.39 -22.23 3.34
N PHE A 240 -13.95 -21.12 2.87
CA PHE A 240 -13.96 -20.68 1.49
C PHE A 240 -13.15 -19.39 1.38
N GLU A 241 -12.38 -19.22 0.32
CA GLU A 241 -11.64 -18.00 0.03
C GLU A 241 -11.79 -17.56 -1.42
N GLY A 242 -11.68 -16.25 -1.62
CA GLY A 242 -11.58 -15.60 -2.92
C GLY A 242 -10.53 -14.49 -2.84
N SER A 243 -9.46 -14.59 -3.65
CA SER A 243 -8.44 -13.53 -3.72
C SER A 243 -8.86 -12.46 -4.70
N TYR A 244 -8.68 -11.20 -4.29
CA TYR A 244 -8.96 -10.02 -5.12
C TYR A 244 -7.70 -9.23 -5.45
N LEU A 245 -6.56 -9.55 -4.84
CA LEU A 245 -5.25 -8.96 -5.15
C LEU A 245 -4.16 -10.01 -4.96
N SER A 246 -3.30 -10.15 -5.97
CA SER A 246 -2.13 -11.02 -5.92
C SER A 246 -0.96 -10.29 -6.59
N ALA A 247 0.07 -9.95 -5.81
CA ALA A 247 1.24 -9.20 -6.26
C ALA A 247 2.51 -9.90 -5.78
N GLY A 248 3.15 -10.65 -6.68
CA GLY A 248 4.36 -11.42 -6.37
C GLY A 248 4.13 -12.43 -5.24
N ASN A 249 4.78 -12.19 -4.09
CA ASN A 249 4.71 -13.06 -2.91
C ASN A 249 3.63 -12.66 -1.90
N PHE A 250 2.75 -11.72 -2.25
CA PHE A 250 1.70 -11.20 -1.38
C PHE A 250 0.32 -11.39 -2.02
N GLN A 251 -0.64 -11.79 -1.20
CA GLN A 251 -2.01 -12.03 -1.61
C GLN A 251 -2.97 -11.39 -0.59
N ALA A 252 -3.95 -10.64 -1.08
CA ALA A 252 -5.10 -10.22 -0.29
C ALA A 252 -6.35 -10.98 -0.76
N LEU A 253 -7.20 -11.34 0.20
CA LEU A 253 -8.31 -12.25 -0.02
C LEU A 253 -9.46 -11.99 0.95
N VAL A 254 -10.65 -12.42 0.57
CA VAL A 254 -11.83 -12.50 1.43
C VAL A 254 -12.07 -13.96 1.78
N GLU A 255 -12.28 -14.26 3.06
CA GLU A 255 -12.55 -15.60 3.56
C GLU A 255 -13.92 -15.68 4.21
N GLY A 256 -14.64 -16.77 3.94
CA GLY A 256 -15.84 -17.15 4.67
C GLY A 256 -15.59 -18.47 5.39
N LEU A 257 -15.82 -18.52 6.69
CA LEU A 257 -15.68 -19.74 7.49
C LEU A 257 -17.01 -20.08 8.15
N ILE A 258 -17.48 -21.30 7.96
CA ILE A 258 -18.66 -21.83 8.66
C ILE A 258 -18.18 -22.88 9.65
N PHE A 259 -18.56 -22.74 10.92
CA PHE A 259 -18.20 -23.67 11.99
C PHE A 259 -19.41 -24.10 12.81
N ILE A 260 -19.34 -25.33 13.33
CA ILE A 260 -20.18 -25.81 14.43
C ILE A 260 -19.26 -26.00 15.63
N ASN A 261 -19.64 -25.46 16.78
CA ASN A 261 -18.85 -25.46 18.01
C ASN A 261 -19.55 -26.24 19.12
N GLY A 262 -18.77 -26.97 19.93
CA GLY A 262 -19.23 -27.53 21.22
C GLY A 262 -20.15 -28.74 21.14
N ILE A 263 -20.13 -29.49 20.03
CA ILE A 263 -20.96 -30.69 19.84
C ILE A 263 -20.72 -31.73 20.95
N GLU A 264 -19.48 -31.84 21.44
CA GLU A 264 -19.08 -32.75 22.53
C GLU A 264 -19.66 -32.38 23.90
N LYS A 265 -20.29 -31.21 24.01
CA LYS A 265 -20.95 -30.70 25.23
C LYS A 265 -22.45 -30.49 25.03
N GLU A 266 -23.04 -31.22 24.06
CA GLU A 266 -24.46 -31.10 23.70
C GLU A 266 -24.88 -29.67 23.33
N MET A 267 -23.90 -28.82 23.01
CA MET A 267 -24.11 -27.43 22.63
C MET A 267 -24.08 -27.33 21.11
N PHE A 268 -25.20 -26.93 20.51
CA PHE A 268 -25.27 -26.66 19.07
C PHE A 268 -25.11 -25.16 18.81
N SER A 269 -23.87 -24.69 18.62
CA SER A 269 -23.59 -23.28 18.31
C SER A 269 -22.97 -23.12 16.91
N PRO A 270 -23.80 -23.00 15.85
CA PRO A 270 -23.32 -22.72 14.50
C PRO A 270 -22.87 -21.26 14.40
N SER A 271 -21.84 -21.04 13.59
CA SER A 271 -21.20 -19.74 13.45
C SER A 271 -20.64 -19.52 12.05
N PHE A 272 -20.60 -18.27 11.64
CA PHE A 272 -20.03 -17.80 10.40
C PHE A 272 -19.06 -16.65 10.66
N ALA A 273 -17.87 -16.69 10.06
CA ALA A 273 -16.90 -15.61 10.09
C ALA A 273 -16.62 -15.14 8.67
N LEU A 274 -16.66 -13.82 8.46
CA LEU A 274 -16.27 -13.18 7.20
C LEU A 274 -15.00 -12.38 7.45
N LEU A 275 -13.89 -12.77 6.84
CA LEU A 275 -12.59 -12.17 7.07
C LEU A 275 -12.06 -11.47 5.83
N ASN A 276 -11.39 -10.34 6.04
CA ASN A 276 -10.39 -9.85 5.11
C ASN A 276 -9.03 -10.40 5.55
N GLY A 277 -8.32 -11.05 4.62
CA GLY A 277 -7.09 -11.78 4.89
C GLY A 277 -5.94 -11.32 4.00
N PHE A 278 -4.74 -11.36 4.57
CA PHE A 278 -3.47 -11.13 3.91
C PHE A 278 -2.56 -12.35 4.09
N ARG A 279 -1.97 -12.81 3.00
CA ARG A 279 -1.12 -14.00 2.96
C ARG A 279 0.18 -13.69 2.24
N SER A 280 1.29 -14.23 2.75
CA SER A 280 2.55 -14.26 2.03
C SER A 280 2.85 -15.64 1.46
N SER A 281 2.86 -15.75 0.14
CA SER A 281 3.16 -16.99 -0.59
C SER A 281 4.61 -17.46 -0.41
N LYS A 282 5.53 -16.59 0.05
CA LYS A 282 6.94 -16.94 0.24
C LYS A 282 7.20 -17.73 1.53
N ASN A 283 6.59 -17.30 2.64
CA ASN A 283 6.89 -17.83 3.97
C ASN A 283 5.67 -18.50 4.63
N GLY A 284 4.50 -18.39 4.00
CA GLY A 284 3.23 -18.98 4.42
C GLY A 284 2.53 -18.23 5.54
N TRP A 285 3.01 -17.06 5.97
CA TRP A 285 2.36 -16.28 7.03
C TRP A 285 1.03 -15.70 6.54
N GLU A 286 0.03 -15.75 7.42
CA GLU A 286 -1.34 -15.35 7.19
C GLU A 286 -1.83 -14.46 8.33
N PHE A 287 -2.61 -13.45 7.99
CA PHE A 287 -3.28 -12.57 8.92
C PHE A 287 -4.69 -12.30 8.43
N GLY A 288 -5.68 -12.37 9.30
CA GLY A 288 -7.08 -12.15 8.93
C GLY A 288 -7.88 -11.50 10.03
N PHE A 289 -8.88 -10.71 9.65
CA PHE A 289 -9.78 -10.08 10.60
C PHE A 289 -11.15 -9.82 10.00
N GLY A 290 -12.16 -9.77 10.87
CA GLY A 290 -13.49 -9.37 10.44
C GLY A 290 -14.60 -9.75 11.42
N PRO A 291 -15.86 -9.51 11.02
CA PRO A 291 -17.01 -9.83 11.84
C PRO A 291 -17.24 -11.35 11.94
N THR A 292 -17.81 -11.73 13.07
CA THR A 292 -18.33 -13.08 13.33
C THR A 292 -19.80 -13.01 13.68
N PHE A 293 -20.52 -14.05 13.30
CA PHE A 293 -21.95 -14.20 13.48
C PHE A 293 -22.20 -15.58 14.10
N ARG A 294 -22.93 -15.65 15.20
CA ARG A 294 -23.14 -16.88 15.98
C ARG A 294 -24.61 -17.03 16.34
N LEU A 295 -25.12 -18.24 16.26
CA LEU A 295 -26.36 -18.60 16.93
C LEU A 295 -26.01 -19.27 18.26
N SER A 296 -26.66 -18.82 19.33
CA SER A 296 -26.43 -19.29 20.70
C SER A 296 -27.74 -19.31 21.45
N GLN A 297 -27.93 -20.28 22.34
CA GLN A 297 -29.01 -20.23 23.32
C GLN A 297 -28.74 -19.10 24.30
N MET A 298 -29.74 -18.24 24.48
CA MET A 298 -29.68 -17.08 25.34
C MET A 298 -31.05 -16.86 25.98
N SER A 299 -31.05 -16.46 27.25
CA SER A 299 -32.25 -16.00 27.92
C SER A 299 -32.16 -14.52 28.29
N LYS A 300 -33.32 -13.88 28.33
CA LYS A 300 -33.50 -12.53 28.87
C LYS A 300 -33.68 -12.63 30.37
N GLY A 301 -33.21 -11.63 31.10
CA GLY A 301 -33.24 -11.69 32.55
C GLY A 301 -32.59 -10.48 33.19
N TYR A 302 -32.41 -10.53 34.50
CA TYR A 302 -31.74 -9.46 35.25
C TYR A 302 -30.84 -10.00 36.36
N TYR A 303 -29.88 -9.18 36.78
CA TYR A 303 -29.02 -9.50 37.91
C TYR A 303 -29.56 -8.89 39.22
N LYS A 304 -29.74 -9.72 40.25
CA LYS A 304 -30.11 -9.31 41.61
C LYS A 304 -29.07 -8.41 42.27
N GLY A 305 -27.78 -8.60 41.94
CA GLY A 305 -26.66 -7.83 42.47
C GLY A 305 -26.61 -6.34 42.06
N ASN A 306 -27.56 -5.85 41.25
CA ASN A 306 -27.73 -4.42 40.95
C ASN A 306 -28.31 -3.61 42.14
N ILE A 307 -28.55 -4.26 43.28
CA ILE A 307 -29.02 -3.65 44.53
C ILE A 307 -27.79 -3.27 45.39
N PRO A 308 -27.77 -2.08 46.04
CA PRO A 308 -26.62 -1.64 46.84
C PRO A 308 -26.26 -2.62 47.97
N GLY A 309 -24.99 -3.08 48.02
CA GLY A 309 -24.44 -3.87 49.13
C GLY A 309 -24.28 -5.38 48.89
N GLY A 310 -24.68 -5.91 47.73
CA GLY A 310 -24.44 -7.30 47.33
C GLY A 310 -23.05 -7.51 46.70
N SER A 311 -22.45 -8.68 46.93
CA SER A 311 -21.28 -9.14 46.16
C SER A 311 -21.76 -9.68 44.82
N TYR A 312 -21.54 -8.92 43.74
CA TYR A 312 -21.99 -9.27 42.39
C TYR A 312 -21.32 -10.55 41.87
N ASP A 313 -22.12 -11.57 41.55
CA ASP A 313 -21.69 -12.79 40.87
C ASP A 313 -22.49 -13.03 39.57
N VAL A 314 -21.76 -13.26 38.47
CA VAL A 314 -22.35 -13.38 37.13
C VAL A 314 -23.17 -14.66 36.92
N VAL A 315 -23.03 -15.65 37.80
CA VAL A 315 -23.76 -16.92 37.74
C VAL A 315 -24.93 -16.87 38.71
N THR A 316 -24.68 -16.67 40.00
CA THR A 316 -25.71 -16.87 41.04
C THR A 316 -26.71 -15.72 41.15
N ASP A 317 -26.35 -14.51 40.71
CA ASP A 317 -27.25 -13.36 40.79
C ASP A 317 -28.18 -13.24 39.58
N TRP A 318 -27.99 -14.07 38.56
CA TRP A 318 -28.82 -14.06 37.36
C TRP A 318 -30.20 -14.65 37.64
N VAL A 319 -31.23 -13.94 37.17
CA VAL A 319 -32.61 -14.39 37.15
C VAL A 319 -33.07 -14.35 35.70
N SER A 320 -33.28 -15.53 35.13
CA SER A 320 -33.80 -15.73 33.78
C SER A 320 -35.30 -15.46 33.72
N GLU A 321 -35.83 -15.06 32.56
CA GLU A 321 -37.27 -15.06 32.26
C GLU A 321 -37.88 -16.47 32.37
N ASP A 322 -37.04 -17.50 32.27
CA ASP A 322 -37.42 -18.91 32.40
C ASP A 322 -37.38 -19.42 33.85
N ASP A 323 -36.95 -18.61 34.82
CA ASP A 323 -36.94 -18.99 36.24
C ASP A 323 -38.31 -18.75 36.88
N ASP A 324 -38.77 -19.69 37.72
CA ASP A 324 -40.03 -19.57 38.48
C ASP A 324 -40.10 -18.32 39.38
N ASN A 325 -38.94 -17.78 39.77
CA ASN A 325 -38.82 -16.60 40.63
C ASN A 325 -38.59 -15.30 39.83
N TYR A 326 -38.74 -15.33 38.50
CA TYR A 326 -38.71 -14.15 37.67
C TYR A 326 -39.90 -13.24 37.96
N VAL A 327 -39.62 -11.96 38.22
CA VAL A 327 -40.66 -10.95 38.38
C VAL A 327 -40.66 -10.04 37.15
N SER A 328 -41.79 -10.04 36.46
CA SER A 328 -41.99 -9.25 35.24
C SER A 328 -41.98 -7.75 35.55
N SER A 329 -41.87 -6.94 34.49
CA SER A 329 -41.91 -5.48 34.62
C SER A 329 -43.19 -4.93 35.23
N TRP A 330 -44.33 -5.59 35.00
CA TRP A 330 -45.64 -5.12 35.45
C TRP A 330 -46.00 -5.65 36.84
N ASP A 331 -45.34 -6.71 37.29
CA ASP A 331 -45.46 -7.26 38.65
C ASP A 331 -44.41 -6.69 39.62
N TRP A 332 -43.52 -5.80 39.14
CA TRP A 332 -42.46 -5.21 39.95
C TRP A 332 -42.98 -4.11 40.87
N ASP A 333 -42.84 -4.32 42.18
CA ASP A 333 -43.19 -3.33 43.19
C ASP A 333 -41.93 -2.66 43.77
N GLU A 334 -41.67 -1.42 43.38
CA GLU A 334 -40.49 -0.67 43.86
C GLU A 334 -40.50 -0.42 45.37
N ALA A 335 -41.68 -0.41 46.01
CA ALA A 335 -41.80 -0.16 47.45
C ALA A 335 -41.34 -1.37 48.29
N THR A 336 -41.51 -2.59 47.77
CA THR A 336 -41.11 -3.83 48.45
C THR A 336 -39.84 -4.45 47.89
N MET A 337 -39.55 -4.26 46.61
CA MET A 337 -38.45 -4.92 45.88
C MET A 337 -37.30 -3.97 45.51
N GLY A 338 -37.48 -2.66 45.72
CA GLY A 338 -36.48 -1.64 45.39
C GLY A 338 -36.42 -1.28 43.91
N VAL A 339 -35.35 -0.62 43.50
CA VAL A 339 -35.18 -0.12 42.12
C VAL A 339 -35.10 -1.29 41.15
N ARG A 340 -35.91 -1.23 40.10
CA ARG A 340 -35.99 -2.29 39.09
C ARG A 340 -34.64 -2.52 38.39
N PRO A 341 -34.11 -3.77 38.40
CA PRO A 341 -32.93 -4.13 37.64
C PRO A 341 -33.09 -3.92 36.14
N GLN A 342 -32.00 -3.54 35.48
CA GLN A 342 -31.97 -3.49 34.02
C GLN A 342 -32.00 -4.91 33.45
N THR A 343 -32.96 -5.15 32.54
CA THR A 343 -33.02 -6.40 31.78
C THR A 343 -31.85 -6.47 30.80
N SER A 344 -31.23 -7.63 30.69
CA SER A 344 -30.16 -7.92 29.75
C SER A 344 -30.33 -9.32 29.17
N GLU A 345 -29.51 -9.66 28.18
CA GLU A 345 -29.49 -11.00 27.58
C GLU A 345 -28.16 -11.65 27.91
N ARG A 346 -28.20 -12.93 28.29
CA ARG A 346 -27.02 -13.73 28.66
C ARG A 346 -27.10 -15.09 27.96
N ALA A 347 -25.95 -15.72 27.73
CA ALA A 347 -25.95 -17.15 27.40
C ALA A 347 -26.67 -17.92 28.52
N ASP A 348 -27.61 -18.78 28.14
CA ASP A 348 -28.39 -19.59 29.08
C ASP A 348 -28.87 -20.83 28.32
N SER A 349 -28.61 -22.03 28.86
CA SER A 349 -28.96 -23.32 28.22
C SER A 349 -30.46 -23.56 28.12
N ARG A 350 -31.26 -22.84 28.92
CA ARG A 350 -32.73 -22.95 29.00
C ARG A 350 -33.44 -22.01 28.03
N GLY A 351 -32.73 -21.00 27.53
CA GLY A 351 -33.31 -19.95 26.70
C GLY A 351 -33.43 -20.31 25.21
N ASP A 352 -33.90 -19.32 24.45
CA ASP A 352 -34.10 -19.41 23.01
C ASP A 352 -32.81 -19.20 22.20
N ILE A 353 -32.82 -19.70 20.95
CA ILE A 353 -31.75 -19.40 19.99
C ILE A 353 -31.80 -17.92 19.60
N LYS A 354 -30.72 -17.18 19.88
CA LYS A 354 -30.52 -15.78 19.50
C LYS A 354 -29.27 -15.61 18.65
N PHE A 355 -29.27 -14.52 17.88
CA PHE A 355 -28.16 -14.11 17.03
C PHE A 355 -27.19 -13.22 17.79
N LYS A 356 -25.90 -13.55 17.72
CA LYS A 356 -24.80 -12.76 18.31
C LYS A 356 -23.82 -12.35 17.23
N THR A 357 -23.30 -11.14 17.36
CA THR A 357 -22.17 -10.66 16.57
C THR A 357 -20.90 -10.62 17.42
N GLY A 358 -19.77 -10.56 16.74
CA GLY A 358 -18.47 -10.40 17.37
C GLY A 358 -17.43 -9.99 16.35
N TRP A 359 -16.19 -9.90 16.78
CA TRP A 359 -15.06 -9.62 15.92
C TRP A 359 -13.99 -10.69 16.12
N VAL A 360 -13.26 -11.04 15.07
CA VAL A 360 -12.15 -12.00 15.18
C VAL A 360 -10.89 -11.42 14.54
N TRP A 361 -9.78 -11.72 15.17
CA TRP A 361 -8.44 -11.56 14.65
C TRP A 361 -7.79 -12.93 14.58
N ALA A 362 -7.10 -13.22 13.49
CA ALA A 362 -6.38 -14.46 13.26
C ALA A 362 -4.99 -14.16 12.73
N ILE A 363 -4.01 -14.91 13.24
CA ILE A 363 -2.66 -14.98 12.70
C ILE A 363 -2.30 -16.44 12.53
N GLY A 364 -1.70 -16.79 11.42
CA GLY A 364 -1.39 -18.17 11.13
C GLY A 364 -0.24 -18.35 10.18
N ARG A 365 0.05 -19.62 9.95
CA ARG A 365 1.03 -20.05 8.98
C ARG A 365 0.54 -21.30 8.27
N THR A 366 0.64 -21.28 6.95
CA THR A 366 0.42 -22.45 6.10
C THR A 366 1.73 -23.20 5.88
N PHE A 367 1.75 -24.45 6.34
CA PHE A 367 2.83 -25.40 6.10
C PHE A 367 2.57 -26.16 4.81
N HIS A 368 3.61 -26.35 4.01
CA HIS A 368 3.52 -27.00 2.70
C HIS A 368 4.29 -28.32 2.75
N SER A 369 3.65 -29.43 2.36
CA SER A 369 4.26 -30.75 2.25
C SER A 369 3.83 -31.40 0.93
N GLY A 370 4.67 -31.24 -0.11
CA GLY A 370 4.31 -31.65 -1.46
C GLY A 370 3.10 -30.89 -1.98
N TYR A 371 2.00 -31.60 -2.28
CA TYR A 371 0.73 -31.00 -2.70
C TYR A 371 -0.21 -30.70 -1.52
N LEU A 372 0.17 -31.01 -0.28
CA LEU A 372 -0.65 -30.80 0.90
C LEU A 372 -0.31 -29.45 1.53
N ASN A 373 -1.32 -28.62 1.70
CA ASN A 373 -1.25 -27.36 2.43
C ASN A 373 -1.96 -27.52 3.77
N ILE A 374 -1.27 -27.19 4.86
CA ILE A 374 -1.76 -27.31 6.24
C ILE A 374 -1.75 -25.92 6.89
N PRO A 375 -2.82 -25.13 6.76
CA PRO A 375 -2.98 -23.87 7.49
C PRO A 375 -3.16 -24.13 8.98
N VAL A 376 -2.36 -23.46 9.81
CA VAL A 376 -2.49 -23.44 11.27
C VAL A 376 -2.63 -21.99 11.73
N ASN A 377 -3.73 -21.68 12.39
CA ASN A 377 -4.13 -20.34 12.79
C ASN A 377 -4.36 -20.27 14.30
N LEU A 378 -3.80 -19.25 14.93
CA LEU A 378 -4.18 -18.77 16.26
C LEU A 378 -5.17 -17.63 16.06
N PHE A 379 -6.31 -17.68 16.74
CA PHE A 379 -7.31 -16.63 16.65
C PHE A 379 -7.79 -16.16 18.01
N TYR A 380 -8.25 -14.92 18.04
CA TYR A 380 -8.96 -14.30 19.14
C TYR A 380 -10.30 -13.76 18.63
N SER A 381 -11.40 -14.31 19.13
CA SER A 381 -12.76 -13.85 18.85
C SER A 381 -13.36 -13.17 20.07
N SER A 382 -13.74 -11.90 19.93
CA SER A 382 -14.43 -11.15 20.98
C SER A 382 -15.94 -11.23 20.86
N GLY A 383 -16.61 -11.05 22.00
CA GLY A 383 -18.05 -10.85 22.15
C GLY A 383 -18.32 -9.93 23.34
N ARG A 384 -19.59 -9.59 23.57
CA ARG A 384 -20.00 -8.64 24.62
C ARG A 384 -19.55 -9.06 26.03
N ASP A 385 -19.70 -10.34 26.36
CA ASP A 385 -19.50 -10.85 27.73
C ASP A 385 -18.22 -11.70 27.89
N GLY A 386 -17.34 -11.70 26.88
CA GLY A 386 -16.18 -12.56 26.86
C GLY A 386 -15.67 -12.84 25.45
N GLY A 387 -14.89 -13.89 25.31
CA GLY A 387 -14.29 -14.22 24.02
C GLY A 387 -13.73 -15.64 23.98
N TYR A 388 -13.06 -15.93 22.87
CA TYR A 388 -12.47 -17.21 22.57
C TYR A 388 -11.04 -16.98 22.09
N ILE A 389 -10.09 -17.69 22.67
CA ILE A 389 -8.74 -17.83 22.14
C ILE A 389 -8.62 -19.25 21.63
N GLY A 390 -8.38 -19.43 20.34
CA GLY A 390 -8.43 -20.76 19.74
C GLY A 390 -7.31 -21.02 18.75
N LEU A 391 -7.05 -22.31 18.58
CA LEU A 391 -6.18 -22.84 17.53
C LEU A 391 -7.06 -23.55 16.51
N SER A 392 -6.87 -23.23 15.24
CA SER A 392 -7.55 -23.86 14.11
C SER A 392 -6.50 -24.41 13.15
N MET A 393 -6.69 -25.66 12.73
CA MET A 393 -5.90 -26.30 11.69
C MET A 393 -6.81 -26.72 10.55
N GLY A 394 -6.26 -26.76 9.34
CA GLY A 394 -6.98 -27.30 8.20
C GLY A 394 -6.06 -28.04 7.27
N PHE A 395 -6.63 -28.55 6.19
CA PHE A 395 -5.86 -29.08 5.09
C PHE A 395 -6.54 -28.80 3.75
N ASN A 396 -5.74 -28.64 2.71
CA ASN A 396 -6.19 -28.74 1.33
C ASN A 396 -5.13 -29.43 0.48
N ILE A 397 -5.56 -29.97 -0.66
CA ILE A 397 -4.65 -30.53 -1.66
C ILE A 397 -4.60 -29.55 -2.83
N ALA A 398 -3.41 -29.05 -3.12
CA ALA A 398 -3.15 -28.26 -4.32
C ALA A 398 -3.46 -29.12 -5.54
N LYS A 399 -4.57 -28.82 -6.22
CA LYS A 399 -4.87 -29.43 -7.52
C LYS A 399 -3.90 -28.86 -8.54
N LYS A 400 -3.28 -29.76 -9.30
CA LYS A 400 -2.52 -29.42 -10.49
C LYS A 400 -3.54 -29.29 -11.61
N ASP A 401 -3.97 -28.07 -11.92
CA ASP A 401 -4.69 -27.78 -13.15
C ASP A 401 -3.73 -27.78 -14.34
#